data_AF-A0A536SXS5-F1
#
_entry.id   AF-A0A536SXS5-F1
#
_cell.length_a   1.000
_cell.length_b   1.000
_cell.length_c   1.000
_cell.angle_alpha   90.00
_cell.angle_beta   90.00
_cell.angle_gamma   90.00
#
_symmetry.space_group_name_H-M   'P 1'
#
loop_
_entity.id
_entity.type
_entity.pdbx_description
1 polymer ?
#
loop_
_entity_poly.entity_id
_entity_poly.type
_entity_poly.pdbx_seq_one_letter_code
_entity_poly.pdbx_strand_id
1 'polypeptide(L)'
;MPSARIALCAALALGGVAAAAADNAKGTASYQGKAGPIVVTVKHVYLVKGPDAMTGKIIRRLVLSSEDVSAKLLGCATMMCSDGDIGEGMTLDLDGESRLNYWFVGNNQLVQYSGTADPASLKLTADTPQRVAGQWELDARAAGGPKVDVEFDATLIKELSKLR
;
A
#
# COMPACT_ATOMS: atom_id res chain seq x y z
N MET A 1 -47.45 35.11 -31.36
CA MET A 1 -46.38 35.53 -30.43
C MET A 1 -46.96 35.52 -29.01
N PRO A 2 -46.30 34.97 -27.97
CA PRO A 2 -45.14 34.07 -27.94
C PRO A 2 -45.47 32.66 -27.43
N SER A 3 -44.66 31.70 -27.88
CA SER A 3 -44.66 30.29 -27.49
C SER A 3 -43.95 30.09 -26.14
N ALA A 4 -44.58 29.41 -25.19
CA ALA A 4 -43.95 28.99 -23.94
C ALA A 4 -43.13 27.72 -24.18
N ARG A 5 -41.80 27.86 -24.20
CA ARG A 5 -40.85 26.74 -24.18
C ARG A 5 -40.60 26.38 -22.72
N ILE A 6 -41.15 25.25 -22.26
CA ILE A 6 -40.83 24.67 -20.95
C ILE A 6 -39.46 23.99 -21.09
N ALA A 7 -38.46 24.55 -20.42
CA ALA A 7 -37.13 23.97 -20.32
C ALA A 7 -37.16 22.79 -19.34
N LEU A 8 -36.82 21.60 -19.81
CA LEU A 8 -36.63 20.42 -18.97
C LEU A 8 -35.19 20.46 -18.41
N CYS A 9 -35.05 20.82 -17.13
CA CYS A 9 -33.78 20.74 -16.41
C CYS A 9 -33.34 19.28 -16.28
N ALA A 10 -32.28 18.91 -16.99
CA ALA A 10 -31.57 17.65 -16.77
C ALA A 10 -30.82 17.74 -15.43
N ALA A 11 -31.28 17.00 -14.41
CA ALA A 11 -30.55 16.81 -13.18
C ALA A 11 -29.34 15.89 -13.46
N LEU A 12 -28.15 16.48 -13.61
CA LEU A 12 -26.90 15.73 -13.53
C LEU A 12 -26.72 15.25 -12.09
N ALA A 13 -26.94 13.95 -11.87
CA ALA A 13 -26.49 13.26 -10.68
C ALA A 13 -24.95 13.25 -10.69
N LEU A 14 -24.34 14.21 -9.99
CA LEU A 14 -22.94 14.16 -9.58
C LEU A 14 -22.80 13.01 -8.59
N GLY A 15 -22.52 11.81 -9.11
CA GLY A 15 -21.94 10.73 -8.33
C GLY A 15 -20.60 11.20 -7.80
N GLY A 16 -20.60 11.70 -6.56
CA GLY A 16 -19.36 12.05 -5.86
C GLY A 16 -18.50 10.80 -5.77
N VAL A 17 -17.40 10.79 -6.53
CA VAL A 17 -16.30 9.87 -6.27
C VAL A 17 -15.80 10.32 -4.89
N ALA A 18 -16.16 9.58 -3.85
CA ALA A 18 -15.51 9.74 -2.56
C ALA A 18 -14.01 9.60 -2.85
N ALA A 19 -13.26 10.69 -2.70
CA ALA A 19 -11.82 10.62 -2.75
C ALA A 19 -11.45 9.57 -1.71
N ALA A 20 -10.91 8.44 -2.17
CA ALA A 20 -10.38 7.42 -1.28
C ALA A 20 -9.24 8.10 -0.53
N ALA A 21 -9.55 8.58 0.67
CA ALA A 21 -8.58 9.20 1.54
C ALA A 21 -7.56 8.14 1.93
N ALA A 22 -6.29 8.54 2.04
CA ALA A 22 -5.26 7.66 2.55
C ALA A 22 -5.68 7.15 3.93
N ASP A 23 -5.73 5.83 4.10
CA ASP A 23 -5.96 5.28 5.41
C ASP A 23 -4.71 5.46 6.27
N ASN A 24 -4.93 5.59 7.58
CA ASN A 24 -3.86 5.90 8.52
C ASN A 24 -3.16 4.63 8.97
N ALA A 25 -1.83 4.71 9.05
CA ALA A 25 -1.00 3.76 9.76
C ALA A 25 -0.14 4.50 10.77
N LYS A 26 0.32 3.78 11.79
CA LYS A 26 1.15 4.34 12.85
C LYS A 26 2.24 3.35 13.19
N GLY A 27 3.47 3.83 13.18
CA GLY A 27 4.61 3.03 13.61
C GLY A 27 5.87 3.40 12.86
N THR A 28 6.86 2.51 12.95
CA THR A 28 8.17 2.75 12.34
C THR A 28 8.72 1.50 11.69
N ALA A 29 9.50 1.72 10.64
CA ALA A 29 10.43 0.74 10.10
C ALA A 29 11.84 1.32 10.21
N SER A 30 12.72 0.62 10.93
CA SER A 30 14.12 1.03 11.11
C SER A 30 15.06 0.07 10.39
N TYR A 31 16.10 0.61 9.78
CA TYR A 31 17.09 -0.14 9.02
C TYR A 31 18.50 0.35 9.37
N GLN A 32 19.44 -0.57 9.56
CA GLN A 32 20.83 -0.22 9.83
C GLN A 32 21.60 -0.06 8.52
N GLY A 33 21.69 1.17 8.03
CA GLY A 33 22.49 1.52 6.86
C GLY A 33 23.98 1.60 7.18
N LYS A 34 24.82 1.56 6.13
CA LYS A 34 26.28 1.76 6.26
C LYS A 34 26.64 3.14 6.82
N ALA A 35 25.83 4.15 6.50
CA ALA A 35 26.02 5.54 6.93
C ALA A 35 25.36 5.84 8.30
N GLY A 36 24.67 4.88 8.91
CA GLY A 36 23.94 5.06 10.16
C GLY A 36 22.52 4.47 10.13
N PRO A 37 21.79 4.57 11.25
CA PRO A 37 20.41 4.12 11.34
C PRO A 37 19.50 4.99 10.48
N ILE A 38 18.60 4.34 9.75
CA ILE A 38 17.53 4.95 8.97
C ILE A 38 16.22 4.59 9.66
N VAL A 39 15.38 5.58 9.94
CA VAL A 39 14.08 5.37 10.57
C VAL A 39 13.00 5.99 9.68
N VAL A 40 12.16 5.14 9.12
CA VAL A 40 10.98 5.54 8.35
C VAL A 40 9.80 5.59 9.31
N THR A 41 9.20 6.77 9.47
CA THR A 41 7.93 6.91 10.20
C THR A 41 6.78 6.65 9.23
N VAL A 42 6.05 5.56 9.45
CA VAL A 42 4.89 5.20 8.61
C VAL A 42 3.68 6.00 9.07
N LYS A 43 3.00 6.64 8.11
CA LYS A 43 1.80 7.47 8.34
C LYS A 43 0.60 7.01 7.54
N HIS A 44 0.85 6.42 6.37
CA HIS A 44 -0.17 6.03 5.42
C HIS A 44 -0.08 4.55 5.10
N VAL A 45 -1.23 3.93 4.85
CA VAL A 45 -1.33 2.57 4.34
C VAL A 45 -2.35 2.50 3.21
N TYR A 46 -2.08 1.65 2.24
CA TYR A 46 -2.97 1.41 1.12
C TYR A 46 -3.04 -0.08 0.83
N LEU A 47 -4.24 -0.57 0.54
CA LEU A 47 -4.44 -1.93 0.06
C LEU A 47 -4.64 -1.91 -1.45
N VAL A 48 -3.78 -2.62 -2.17
CA VAL A 48 -3.84 -2.81 -3.62
C VAL A 48 -3.98 -4.30 -3.92
N LYS A 49 -4.75 -4.65 -4.93
CA LYS A 49 -4.92 -6.03 -5.38
C LYS A 49 -4.61 -6.16 -6.86
N GLY A 50 -3.97 -7.24 -7.26
CA GLY A 50 -3.64 -7.46 -8.67
C GLY A 50 -2.63 -8.57 -8.87
N PRO A 51 -2.24 -8.84 -10.12
CA PRO A 51 -1.26 -9.87 -10.44
C PRO A 51 0.12 -9.45 -9.95
N ASP A 52 0.76 -10.29 -9.15
CA ASP A 52 2.16 -10.16 -8.79
C ASP A 52 3.03 -10.12 -10.05
N ALA A 53 3.97 -9.16 -10.13
CA ALA A 53 4.74 -8.89 -11.34
C ALA A 53 5.68 -10.04 -11.75
N MET A 54 6.03 -10.90 -10.79
CA MET A 54 6.96 -12.01 -10.96
C MET A 54 6.24 -13.32 -11.28
N THR A 55 5.16 -13.63 -10.56
CA THR A 55 4.46 -14.92 -10.62
C THR A 55 3.15 -14.86 -11.40
N GLY A 56 2.56 -13.67 -11.55
CA GLY A 56 1.24 -13.46 -12.12
C GLY A 56 0.06 -13.94 -11.28
N LYS A 57 0.33 -14.49 -10.08
CA LYS A 57 -0.72 -14.83 -9.12
C LYS A 57 -1.39 -13.55 -8.61
N ILE A 58 -2.71 -13.58 -8.45
CA ILE A 58 -3.42 -12.45 -7.85
C ILE A 58 -3.09 -12.42 -6.36
N ILE A 59 -2.55 -11.29 -5.91
CA ILE A 59 -2.24 -11.03 -4.52
C ILE A 59 -2.83 -9.70 -4.06
N ARG A 60 -3.00 -9.56 -2.74
CA ARG A 60 -3.14 -8.28 -2.07
C ARG A 60 -1.79 -7.82 -1.53
N ARG A 61 -1.52 -6.53 -1.66
CA ARG A 61 -0.33 -5.84 -1.18
C ARG A 61 -0.74 -4.68 -0.29
N LEU A 62 -0.12 -4.60 0.88
CA LEU A 62 -0.09 -3.39 1.68
C LEU A 62 1.07 -2.52 1.20
N VAL A 63 0.79 -1.25 0.94
CA VAL A 63 1.78 -0.21 0.69
C VAL A 63 1.79 0.70 1.90
N LEU A 64 2.85 0.65 2.70
CA LEU A 64 3.06 1.48 3.89
C LEU A 64 4.01 2.62 3.51
N SER A 65 3.62 3.86 3.79
CA SER A 65 4.37 5.03 3.33
C SER A 65 4.46 6.12 4.40
N SER A 66 5.56 6.85 4.36
CA SER A 66 5.77 8.08 5.15
C SER A 66 5.05 9.30 4.57
N GLU A 67 4.78 9.30 3.26
CA GLU A 67 4.08 10.34 2.52
C GLU A 67 2.81 9.80 1.84
N ASP A 68 1.86 10.68 1.53
CA ASP A 68 0.65 10.28 0.82
C ASP A 68 0.97 9.99 -0.66
N VAL A 69 0.83 8.73 -1.05
CA VAL A 69 1.07 8.25 -2.42
C VAL A 69 -0.21 7.79 -3.13
N SER A 70 -1.38 8.06 -2.56
CA SER A 70 -2.69 7.63 -3.07
C SER A 70 -2.91 7.96 -4.55
N ALA A 71 -2.65 9.21 -4.97
CA ALA A 71 -2.84 9.65 -6.35
C ALA A 71 -2.00 8.85 -7.34
N LYS A 72 -0.76 8.51 -6.96
CA LYS A 72 0.14 7.71 -7.80
C LYS A 72 -0.34 6.26 -7.90
N LEU A 73 -0.70 5.66 -6.77
CA LEU A 73 -1.26 4.30 -6.72
C LEU A 73 -2.56 4.17 -7.54
N LEU A 74 -3.43 5.17 -7.50
CA LEU A 74 -4.66 5.20 -8.32
C LEU A 74 -4.36 5.29 -9.83
N GLY A 75 -3.27 5.96 -10.19
CA GLY A 75 -2.76 6.06 -11.56
C GLY A 75 -2.00 4.83 -12.05
N CYS A 76 -1.59 3.93 -11.15
CA CYS A 76 -0.87 2.72 -11.52
C CYS A 76 -1.72 1.75 -12.35
N ALA A 77 -1.07 1.14 -13.35
CA ALA A 77 -1.67 0.14 -14.22
C ALA A 77 -1.28 -1.30 -13.85
N THR A 78 -0.13 -1.49 -13.20
CA THR A 78 0.48 -2.79 -12.86
C THR A 78 0.95 -2.79 -11.40
N MET A 79 1.09 -3.97 -10.80
CA MET A 79 1.52 -4.08 -9.40
C MET A 79 2.94 -3.52 -9.20
N MET A 80 3.83 -3.66 -10.18
CA MET A 80 5.18 -3.10 -10.13
C MET A 80 5.22 -1.57 -9.99
N CYS A 81 4.22 -0.86 -10.52
CA CYS A 81 4.10 0.59 -10.35
C CYS A 81 3.82 0.99 -8.89
N SER A 82 3.14 0.12 -8.12
CA SER A 82 2.84 0.39 -6.71
C SER A 82 4.06 0.40 -5.80
N ASP A 83 5.19 -0.13 -6.27
CA ASP A 83 6.46 -0.16 -5.54
C ASP A 83 7.32 1.09 -5.83
N GLY A 84 7.46 1.46 -7.11
CA GLY A 84 8.48 2.41 -7.57
C GLY A 84 8.33 3.85 -7.07
N ASP A 85 7.16 4.22 -6.56
CA ASP A 85 6.81 5.59 -6.20
C ASP A 85 6.92 5.91 -4.70
N ILE A 86 7.27 4.91 -3.89
CA ILE A 86 7.46 5.05 -2.45
C ILE A 86 8.87 5.61 -2.20
N GLY A 87 9.00 6.87 -1.77
CA GLY A 87 10.32 7.43 -1.42
C GLY A 87 10.90 6.76 -0.16
N GLU A 88 10.06 6.61 0.87
CA GLU A 88 10.37 5.90 2.11
C GLU A 88 9.13 5.18 2.64
N GLY A 89 9.27 3.89 2.92
CA GLY A 89 8.15 3.04 3.29
C GLY A 89 8.45 1.57 3.14
N MET A 90 7.39 0.78 3.01
CA MET A 90 7.46 -0.65 2.82
C MET A 90 6.32 -1.16 1.96
N THR A 91 6.52 -2.30 1.31
CA THR A 91 5.43 -3.12 0.80
C THR A 91 5.42 -4.48 1.47
N LEU A 92 4.22 -5.05 1.64
CA LEU A 92 3.99 -6.37 2.22
C LEU A 92 2.95 -7.12 1.40
N ASP A 93 3.35 -8.25 0.83
CA ASP A 93 2.47 -9.14 0.07
C ASP A 93 1.77 -10.11 1.03
N LEU A 94 0.45 -10.08 1.05
CA LEU A 94 -0.38 -10.84 1.99
C LEU A 94 -0.71 -12.25 1.51
N ASP A 95 -0.98 -12.39 0.21
CA ASP A 95 -1.44 -13.65 -0.39
C ASP A 95 -0.32 -14.36 -1.16
N GLY A 96 0.92 -14.12 -0.73
CA GLY A 96 2.10 -14.88 -1.15
C GLY A 96 2.03 -16.34 -0.68
N GLU A 97 3.07 -17.11 -0.98
CA GLU A 97 3.15 -18.53 -0.60
C GLU A 97 3.33 -18.70 0.94
N SER A 98 4.10 -19.69 1.40
CA SER A 98 4.28 -19.96 2.84
C SER A 98 4.88 -18.82 3.70
N ARG A 99 5.26 -17.69 3.08
CA ARG A 99 5.93 -16.55 3.69
C ARG A 99 5.37 -15.24 3.15
N LEU A 100 5.43 -14.19 3.96
CA LEU A 100 5.10 -12.83 3.53
C LEU A 100 6.32 -12.21 2.85
N ASN A 101 6.20 -11.80 1.58
CA ASN A 101 7.26 -11.06 0.92
C ASN A 101 7.16 -9.59 1.29
N TYR A 102 8.29 -8.96 1.59
CA TYR A 102 8.33 -7.53 1.85
C TYR A 102 9.50 -6.86 1.18
N TRP A 103 9.33 -5.55 0.96
CA TRP A 103 10.38 -4.68 0.48
C TRP A 103 10.38 -3.40 1.31
N PHE A 104 11.54 -3.04 1.83
CA PHE A 104 11.80 -1.81 2.57
C PHE A 104 12.46 -0.80 1.64
N VAL A 105 12.09 0.47 1.80
CA VAL A 105 12.73 1.62 1.17
C VAL A 105 12.99 2.70 2.20
N GLY A 106 14.21 3.23 2.24
CA GLY A 106 14.55 4.38 3.06
C GLY A 106 15.59 5.28 2.38
N ASN A 107 15.73 6.50 2.91
CA ASN A 107 16.61 7.54 2.35
C ASN A 107 16.28 7.82 0.87
N ASN A 108 15.00 8.06 0.58
CA ASN A 108 14.48 8.36 -0.75
C ASN A 108 15.00 7.40 -1.83
N GLN A 109 14.71 6.10 -1.68
CA GLN A 109 15.12 5.01 -2.58
C GLN A 109 16.62 4.64 -2.61
N LEU A 110 17.50 5.36 -1.88
CA LEU A 110 18.93 5.04 -1.85
C LEU A 110 19.26 3.78 -1.02
N VAL A 111 18.35 3.37 -0.14
CA VAL A 111 18.47 2.13 0.63
C VAL A 111 17.23 1.29 0.41
N GLN A 112 17.46 0.06 -0.04
CA GLN A 112 16.41 -0.90 -0.31
C GLN A 112 16.79 -2.25 0.29
N TYR A 113 15.80 -2.98 0.78
CA TYR A 113 15.99 -4.34 1.27
C TYR A 113 14.74 -5.16 1.00
N SER A 114 14.90 -6.28 0.29
CA SER A 114 13.83 -7.27 0.11
C SER A 114 14.06 -8.45 1.05
N GLY A 115 12.98 -8.98 1.63
CA GLY A 115 13.05 -10.13 2.49
C GLY A 115 11.74 -10.89 2.55
N THR A 116 11.74 -11.96 3.35
CA THR A 116 10.52 -12.68 3.68
C THR A 116 10.33 -12.73 5.18
N ALA A 117 9.09 -12.63 5.63
CA ALA A 117 8.71 -12.68 7.03
C ALA A 117 7.86 -13.93 7.32
N ASP A 118 7.90 -14.35 8.57
CA ASP A 118 6.99 -15.38 9.06
C ASP A 118 5.56 -14.83 9.07
N PRO A 119 4.55 -15.56 8.58
CA PRO A 119 3.16 -15.11 8.68
C PRO A 119 2.74 -14.74 10.11
N ALA A 120 3.33 -15.36 11.14
CA ALA A 120 3.06 -15.04 12.54
C ALA A 120 3.54 -13.63 12.98
N SER A 121 4.38 -12.96 12.17
CA SER A 121 4.76 -11.55 12.38
C SER A 121 3.59 -10.58 12.14
N LEU A 122 2.55 -11.03 11.43
CA LEU A 122 1.38 -10.24 11.07
C LEU A 122 0.15 -10.71 11.86
N LYS A 123 -0.39 -9.82 12.71
CA LYS A 123 -1.59 -10.08 13.51
C LYS A 123 -2.74 -9.27 12.95
N LEU A 124 -3.65 -9.94 12.25
CA LEU A 124 -4.81 -9.29 11.63
C LEU A 124 -6.01 -9.27 12.57
N THR A 125 -6.66 -8.12 12.66
CA THR A 125 -7.96 -7.93 13.32
C THR A 125 -9.11 -7.85 12.31
N ALA A 126 -8.80 -7.55 11.05
CA ALA A 126 -9.70 -7.70 9.92
C ALA A 126 -8.92 -8.21 8.70
N ASP A 127 -9.48 -9.20 8.01
CA ASP A 127 -8.93 -9.76 6.77
C ASP A 127 -10.07 -10.07 5.81
N THR A 128 -10.34 -9.12 4.91
CA THR A 128 -11.39 -9.23 3.90
C THR A 128 -10.85 -8.76 2.54
N PRO A 129 -11.55 -9.07 1.43
CA PRO A 129 -11.10 -8.59 0.12
C PRO A 129 -11.07 -7.05 0.00
N GLN A 130 -11.88 -6.32 0.78
CA GLN A 130 -12.01 -4.85 0.72
C GLN A 130 -11.27 -4.12 1.85
N ARG A 131 -10.84 -4.82 2.90
CA ARG A 131 -10.23 -4.21 4.07
C ARG A 131 -9.31 -5.19 4.79
N VAL A 132 -8.12 -4.74 5.15
CA VAL A 132 -7.16 -5.47 6.00
C VAL A 132 -6.69 -4.53 7.10
N ALA A 133 -6.79 -4.96 8.35
CA ALA A 133 -6.37 -4.18 9.52
C ALA A 133 -5.63 -5.07 10.51
N GLY A 134 -4.63 -4.52 11.20
CA GLY A 134 -3.81 -5.29 12.12
C GLY A 134 -2.52 -4.60 12.54
N GLN A 135 -1.59 -5.42 13.03
CA GLN A 135 -0.25 -5.01 13.41
C GLN A 135 0.78 -5.92 12.75
N TRP A 136 1.86 -5.32 12.27
CA TRP A 136 3.01 -6.04 11.74
C TRP A 136 4.24 -5.78 12.61
N GLU A 137 4.78 -6.85 13.21
CA GLU A 137 5.96 -6.81 14.08
C GLU A 137 7.04 -7.75 13.52
N LEU A 138 8.15 -7.18 13.05
CA LEU A 138 9.27 -7.93 12.48
C LEU A 138 10.59 -7.45 13.09
N ASP A 139 11.49 -8.38 13.39
CA ASP A 139 12.89 -8.07 13.67
C ASP A 139 13.81 -8.88 12.75
N ALA A 140 14.15 -8.32 11.60
CA ALA A 140 15.02 -8.95 10.61
C ALA A 140 16.49 -8.48 10.73
N ARG A 141 16.86 -7.77 11.80
CA ARG A 141 18.19 -7.15 11.94
C ARG A 141 19.33 -8.17 11.88
N ALA A 142 19.11 -9.37 12.42
CA ALA A 142 20.10 -10.45 12.36
C ALA A 142 20.44 -10.90 10.92
N ALA A 143 19.51 -10.71 9.97
CA ALA A 143 19.70 -10.99 8.54
C ALA A 143 20.02 -9.71 7.74
N GLY A 144 20.39 -8.62 8.42
CA GLY A 144 20.65 -7.31 7.81
C GLY A 144 19.40 -6.59 7.29
N GLY A 145 18.20 -7.06 7.67
CA GLY A 145 16.91 -6.46 7.31
C GLY A 145 16.40 -5.44 8.33
N PRO A 146 15.19 -4.90 8.10
CA PRO A 146 14.61 -3.90 8.99
C PRO A 146 14.06 -4.51 10.29
N LYS A 147 13.88 -3.64 11.29
CA LYS A 147 12.92 -3.87 12.38
C LYS A 147 11.67 -3.06 12.09
N VAL A 148 10.51 -3.69 12.17
CA VAL A 148 9.19 -3.11 11.86
C VAL A 148 8.27 -3.26 13.07
N ASP A 149 7.55 -2.21 13.38
CA ASP A 149 6.44 -2.20 14.33
C ASP A 149 5.42 -1.16 13.82
N VAL A 150 4.35 -1.65 13.19
CA VAL A 150 3.34 -0.80 12.55
C VAL A 150 1.94 -1.36 12.79
N GLU A 151 1.05 -0.49 13.28
CA GLU A 151 -0.39 -0.69 13.28
C GLU A 151 -1.01 -0.03 12.04
N PHE A 152 -2.01 -0.67 11.45
CA PHE A 152 -2.62 -0.21 10.22
C PHE A 152 -4.08 -0.66 10.09
N ASP A 153 -4.84 0.09 9.32
CA ASP A 153 -6.19 -0.26 8.86
C ASP A 153 -6.29 0.24 7.42
N ALA A 154 -6.43 -0.65 6.46
CA ALA A 154 -6.33 -0.32 5.04
C ALA A 154 -7.55 -0.82 4.29
N THR A 155 -8.22 0.08 3.59
CA THR A 155 -9.27 -0.22 2.63
C THR A 155 -8.69 -0.37 1.22
N LEU A 156 -9.31 -1.23 0.42
CA LEU A 156 -8.90 -1.48 -0.96
C LEU A 156 -9.09 -0.21 -1.79
N ILE A 157 -7.99 0.39 -2.24
CA ILE A 157 -8.03 1.60 -3.07
C ILE A 157 -8.00 1.29 -4.56
N LYS A 158 -7.48 0.12 -4.95
CA LYS A 158 -7.28 -0.23 -6.36
C LYS A 158 -7.21 -1.73 -6.60
N GLU A 159 -7.93 -2.17 -7.64
CA GLU A 159 -7.67 -3.44 -8.31
C GLU A 159 -6.97 -3.19 -9.64
N LEU A 160 -5.89 -3.94 -9.86
CA LEU A 160 -5.03 -3.89 -11.04
C LEU A 160 -5.24 -5.19 -11.83
N SER A 161 -5.40 -5.07 -13.14
CA SER A 161 -5.66 -6.23 -14.03
C SER A 161 -4.49 -6.57 -14.95
N LYS A 162 -3.49 -5.69 -15.08
CA LYS A 162 -2.34 -5.91 -15.97
C LYS A 162 -1.16 -6.48 -15.21
N LEU A 163 -0.54 -7.50 -15.79
CA LEU A 163 0.68 -8.12 -15.28
C LEU A 163 1.93 -7.26 -15.56
N ARG A 164 2.08 -6.79 -16.80
CA ARG A 164 3.17 -5.95 -17.30
C ARG A 164 2.63 -4.94 -18.30
#